data_AF-A0A0Q8DY48-F1
#
_entry.id   AF-A0A0Q8DY48-F1
#
_cell.length_a   1.000
_cell.length_b   1.000
_cell.length_c   1.000
_cell.angle_alpha   90.00
_cell.angle_beta   90.00
_cell.angle_gamma   90.00
#
_symmetry.space_group_name_H-M   'P 1'
#
loop_
_entity.id
_entity.type
_entity.pdbx_description
1 polymer ?
#
loop_
_entity_poly.entity_id
_entity_poly.type
_entity_poly.pdbx_seq_one_letter_code
_entity_poly.pdbx_strand_id
1 'polypeptide(L)'
;MTDSADLSALLTHGGWELVDPRPTAASHPDTFEMPTPAELAALVPGSLVRAMFLVVTIADVARDGLAPYDEAGKPNLVTQVERMWAIVLEVDGDTVECALDNLPFGTHTRLLPNDLLRIPLSHLIGTGAPVPDFDDFLAFLAKWEADPENPRTDPTSPLDPLAAPRLRSDQQEVCERLGARAEPPWPLGSGLLAKNVTPQSLLVYGARFPADEERRDTGWVVFAENDDFETVSKTVGFTVATLQDMYQAHPAIWPYVALPTGWGFTLAAGTEHDVYPVEIED
;
A
#
# COMPACT_ATOMS: atom_id res chain seq x y z
N MET A 1 -7.11 2.31 -18.72
CA MET A 1 -7.65 0.95 -18.93
C MET A 1 -6.53 0.11 -19.50
N THR A 2 -5.93 -0.72 -18.66
CA THR A 2 -4.92 -1.71 -19.03
C THR A 2 -5.62 -2.84 -19.79
N ASP A 3 -5.02 -3.33 -20.89
CA ASP A 3 -5.61 -4.43 -21.65
C ASP A 3 -5.61 -5.72 -20.79
N SER A 4 -6.65 -6.54 -20.93
CA SER A 4 -6.76 -7.83 -20.21
C SER A 4 -5.60 -8.77 -20.55
N ALA A 5 -5.01 -8.64 -21.75
CA ALA A 5 -3.83 -9.39 -22.16
C ALA A 5 -2.58 -9.01 -21.33
N ASP A 6 -2.42 -7.73 -21.03
CA ASP A 6 -1.28 -7.21 -20.26
C ASP A 6 -1.35 -7.65 -18.80
N LEU A 7 -2.55 -7.67 -18.22
CA LEU A 7 -2.75 -8.11 -16.83
C LEU A 7 -2.44 -9.61 -16.64
N SER A 8 -2.87 -10.45 -17.59
CA SER A 8 -2.54 -11.89 -17.58
C SER A 8 -1.04 -12.12 -17.67
N ALA A 9 -0.35 -11.39 -18.56
CA ALA A 9 1.10 -11.49 -18.69
C ALA A 9 1.82 -11.12 -17.37
N LEU A 10 1.42 -10.02 -16.72
CA LEU A 10 1.95 -9.63 -15.43
C LEU A 10 1.75 -10.72 -14.37
N LEU A 11 0.54 -11.27 -14.24
CA LEU A 11 0.26 -12.32 -13.26
C LEU A 11 1.08 -13.60 -13.48
N THR A 12 1.43 -13.94 -14.72
CA THR A 12 2.35 -15.05 -14.99
C THR A 12 3.80 -14.77 -14.58
N HIS A 13 4.14 -13.49 -14.34
CA HIS A 13 5.44 -13.01 -13.92
C HIS A 13 5.40 -12.33 -12.54
N GLY A 14 4.66 -12.90 -11.60
CA GLY A 14 4.60 -12.40 -10.22
C GLY A 14 3.78 -11.13 -10.02
N GLY A 15 3.04 -10.67 -11.02
CA GLY A 15 2.11 -9.54 -10.90
C GLY A 15 2.81 -8.17 -10.90
N TRP A 16 3.99 -8.05 -11.50
CA TRP A 16 4.69 -6.78 -11.62
C TRP A 16 5.69 -6.73 -12.78
N GLU A 17 6.10 -5.52 -13.16
CA GLU A 17 7.24 -5.27 -14.03
C GLU A 17 7.89 -3.91 -13.74
N LEU A 18 9.15 -3.73 -14.16
CA LEU A 18 9.82 -2.43 -14.15
C LEU A 18 9.29 -1.54 -15.27
N VAL A 19 9.06 -0.26 -14.98
CA VAL A 19 8.59 0.74 -15.95
C VAL A 19 9.76 1.60 -16.39
N ASP A 20 9.95 1.75 -17.70
CA ASP A 20 10.85 2.77 -18.26
C ASP A 20 10.28 4.17 -17.98
N PRO A 21 10.96 5.00 -17.16
CA PRO A 21 10.45 6.30 -16.77
C PRO A 21 10.63 7.36 -17.87
N ARG A 22 11.48 7.14 -18.87
CA ARG A 22 11.88 8.15 -19.87
C ARG A 22 10.70 8.71 -20.68
N PRO A 23 9.70 7.90 -21.12
CA PRO A 23 8.50 8.44 -21.76
C PRO A 23 7.67 9.35 -20.83
N THR A 24 7.57 8.99 -19.54
CA THR A 24 6.87 9.80 -18.55
C THR A 24 7.61 11.12 -18.29
N ALA A 25 8.93 11.05 -18.14
CA ALA A 25 9.78 12.23 -17.98
C ALA A 25 9.69 13.17 -19.19
N ALA A 26 9.70 12.62 -20.41
CA ALA A 26 9.60 13.40 -21.65
C ALA A 26 8.24 14.11 -21.81
N SER A 27 7.16 13.52 -21.28
CA SER A 27 5.81 14.10 -21.32
C SER A 27 5.53 15.08 -20.19
N HIS A 28 6.28 15.01 -19.08
CA HIS A 28 6.08 15.84 -17.90
C HIS A 28 7.41 16.42 -17.36
N PRO A 29 8.21 17.12 -18.19
CA PRO A 29 9.57 17.54 -17.83
C PRO A 29 9.61 18.48 -16.62
N ASP A 30 8.54 19.23 -16.36
CA ASP A 30 8.47 20.22 -15.27
C ASP A 30 8.15 19.59 -13.90
N THR A 31 7.68 18.34 -13.88
CA THR A 31 7.22 17.67 -12.64
C THR A 31 7.85 16.29 -12.43
N PHE A 32 8.67 15.85 -13.37
CA PHE A 32 9.30 14.54 -13.36
C PHE A 32 10.80 14.66 -13.65
N GLU A 33 11.58 14.83 -12.60
CA GLU A 33 13.03 14.92 -12.66
C GLU A 33 13.66 13.52 -12.67
N MET A 34 14.56 13.28 -13.63
CA MET A 34 15.39 12.08 -13.70
C MET A 34 16.75 12.34 -13.04
N PRO A 35 17.37 11.34 -12.41
CA PRO A 35 18.75 11.45 -11.94
C PRO A 35 19.70 11.89 -13.06
N THR A 36 20.57 12.82 -12.73
CA THR A 36 21.63 13.28 -13.62
C THR A 36 22.68 12.17 -13.81
N PRO A 37 23.46 12.22 -14.92
CA PRO A 37 24.57 11.28 -15.10
C PRO A 37 25.60 11.31 -13.96
N ALA A 38 25.80 12.46 -13.31
CA ALA A 38 26.73 12.59 -12.19
C ALA A 38 26.22 11.89 -10.92
N GLU A 39 24.92 11.97 -10.64
CA GLU A 39 24.29 11.25 -9.53
C GLU A 39 24.33 9.73 -9.76
N LEU A 40 24.04 9.27 -10.97
CA LEU A 40 24.12 7.85 -11.33
C LEU A 40 25.56 7.32 -11.20
N ALA A 41 26.56 8.10 -11.63
CA ALA A 41 27.97 7.73 -11.50
C ALA A 41 28.49 7.76 -10.05
N ALA A 42 27.77 8.42 -9.13
CA ALA A 42 28.12 8.50 -7.72
C ALA A 42 27.53 7.34 -6.88
N LEU A 43 26.74 6.46 -7.49
CA LEU A 43 26.16 5.31 -6.81
C LEU A 43 27.26 4.36 -6.31
N VAL A 44 27.11 3.94 -5.07
CA VAL A 44 27.95 2.97 -4.37
C VAL A 44 27.08 1.99 -3.59
N PRO A 45 27.59 0.81 -3.19
CA PRO A 45 26.89 -0.06 -2.24
C PRO A 45 26.36 0.71 -1.02
N GLY A 46 25.13 0.41 -0.62
CA GLY A 46 24.37 1.11 0.41
C GLY A 46 23.55 2.29 -0.08
N SER A 47 23.81 2.85 -1.28
CA SER A 47 23.04 3.97 -1.83
C SER A 47 21.55 3.64 -1.94
N LEU A 48 20.70 4.61 -1.65
CA LEU A 48 19.27 4.49 -1.92
C LEU A 48 19.00 4.81 -3.39
N VAL A 49 18.18 3.99 -4.05
CA VAL A 49 17.70 4.23 -5.41
C VAL A 49 16.19 4.06 -5.45
N ARG A 50 15.52 4.80 -6.34
CA ARG A 50 14.06 4.69 -6.53
C ARG A 50 13.77 4.33 -7.97
N ALA A 51 12.85 3.40 -8.20
CA ALA A 51 12.39 3.01 -9.53
C ALA A 51 10.84 3.00 -9.61
N MET A 52 10.32 2.90 -10.83
CA MET A 52 8.88 2.75 -11.10
C MET A 52 8.56 1.30 -11.40
N PHE A 53 7.50 0.80 -10.77
CA PHE A 53 7.02 -0.56 -10.94
C PHE A 53 5.55 -0.51 -11.31
N LEU A 54 5.16 -1.21 -12.37
CA LEU A 54 3.75 -1.49 -12.63
C LEU A 54 3.41 -2.74 -11.84
N VAL A 55 2.38 -2.68 -11.01
CA VAL A 55 1.97 -3.80 -10.15
C VAL A 55 0.49 -4.09 -10.31
N VAL A 56 0.13 -5.37 -10.21
CA VAL A 56 -1.27 -5.80 -10.17
C VAL A 56 -1.82 -5.65 -8.75
N THR A 57 -3.03 -5.13 -8.67
CA THR A 57 -3.73 -4.89 -7.41
C THR A 57 -5.22 -5.11 -7.60
N ILE A 58 -5.91 -5.36 -6.50
CA ILE A 58 -7.38 -5.29 -6.48
C ILE A 58 -7.83 -3.84 -6.71
N ALA A 59 -8.94 -3.68 -7.42
CA ALA A 59 -9.59 -2.41 -7.69
C ALA A 59 -10.08 -1.74 -6.41
N ASP A 60 -10.15 -0.42 -6.44
CA ASP A 60 -10.76 0.40 -5.40
C ASP A 60 -11.74 1.39 -6.05
N VAL A 61 -12.89 1.61 -5.40
CA VAL A 61 -13.96 2.46 -5.95
C VAL A 61 -13.47 3.91 -6.12
N ALA A 62 -12.71 4.44 -5.16
CA ALA A 62 -12.24 5.82 -5.21
C ALA A 62 -11.09 6.02 -6.22
N ARG A 63 -10.27 4.98 -6.46
CA ARG A 63 -9.15 5.04 -7.41
C ARG A 63 -9.58 4.74 -8.85
N ASP A 64 -10.36 3.68 -9.04
CA ASP A 64 -10.59 3.05 -10.34
C ASP A 64 -12.05 3.12 -10.81
N GLY A 65 -12.99 3.55 -9.95
CA GLY A 65 -14.43 3.50 -10.24
C GLY A 65 -14.98 2.08 -10.32
N LEU A 66 -14.28 1.11 -9.72
CA LEU A 66 -14.65 -0.30 -9.74
C LEU A 66 -14.67 -0.86 -8.32
N ALA A 67 -15.73 -1.62 -8.00
CA ALA A 67 -15.79 -2.37 -6.76
C ALA A 67 -14.62 -3.39 -6.70
N PRO A 68 -14.07 -3.67 -5.51
CA PRO A 68 -12.95 -4.61 -5.36
C PRO A 68 -13.30 -6.03 -5.82
N TYR A 69 -14.59 -6.39 -5.79
CA TYR A 69 -15.09 -7.70 -6.18
C TYR A 69 -16.28 -7.59 -7.13
N ASP A 70 -16.42 -8.56 -8.02
CA ASP A 70 -17.62 -8.72 -8.86
C ASP A 70 -18.80 -9.35 -8.09
N GLU A 71 -19.96 -9.46 -8.76
CA GLU A 71 -21.17 -10.09 -8.18
C GLU A 71 -20.95 -11.56 -7.78
N ALA A 72 -19.99 -12.25 -8.41
CA ALA A 72 -19.61 -13.63 -8.08
C ALA A 72 -18.57 -13.70 -6.95
N GLY A 73 -18.14 -12.57 -6.41
CA GLY A 73 -17.14 -12.45 -5.35
C GLY A 73 -15.69 -12.62 -5.81
N LYS A 74 -15.42 -12.55 -7.11
CA LYS A 74 -14.05 -12.62 -7.66
C LYS A 74 -13.37 -11.25 -7.60
N PRO A 75 -12.06 -11.18 -7.35
CA PRO A 75 -11.33 -9.92 -7.37
C PRO A 75 -11.41 -9.24 -8.74
N ASN A 76 -11.76 -7.95 -8.76
CA ASN A 76 -11.54 -7.10 -9.93
C ASN A 76 -10.10 -6.60 -9.87
N LEU A 77 -9.26 -7.07 -10.78
CA LEU A 77 -7.84 -6.71 -10.82
C LEU A 77 -7.59 -5.55 -11.78
N VAL A 78 -6.73 -4.64 -11.36
CA VAL A 78 -6.23 -3.50 -12.14
C VAL A 78 -4.72 -3.40 -11.99
N THR A 79 -4.09 -2.51 -12.76
CA THR A 79 -2.69 -2.18 -12.57
C THR A 79 -2.53 -0.76 -12.06
N GLN A 80 -1.52 -0.54 -11.24
CA GLN A 80 -1.10 0.78 -10.82
C GLN A 80 0.42 0.89 -10.86
N VAL A 81 0.92 2.12 -11.00
CA VAL A 81 2.36 2.37 -10.94
C VAL A 81 2.73 2.81 -9.53
N GLU A 82 3.70 2.13 -8.94
CA GLU A 82 4.29 2.47 -7.65
C GLU A 82 5.74 2.94 -7.81
N ARG A 83 6.13 3.89 -6.97
CA ARG A 83 7.51 4.39 -6.89
C ARG A 83 8.11 3.84 -5.61
N MET A 84 9.03 2.90 -5.72
CA MET A 84 9.57 2.18 -4.57
C MET A 84 11.08 2.39 -4.45
N TRP A 85 11.56 2.46 -3.22
CA TRP A 85 12.99 2.52 -2.90
C TRP A 85 13.58 1.12 -2.83
N ALA A 86 14.87 1.05 -3.15
CA ALA A 86 15.71 -0.11 -2.99
C ALA A 86 17.11 0.33 -2.52
N ILE A 87 17.79 -0.55 -1.81
CA ILE A 87 19.15 -0.34 -1.31
C ILE A 87 20.11 -1.04 -2.26
N VAL A 88 21.04 -0.29 -2.86
CA VAL A 88 22.05 -0.82 -3.77
C VAL A 88 22.98 -1.78 -3.02
N LEU A 89 23.09 -3.00 -3.51
CA LEU A 89 24.05 -4.00 -3.03
C LEU A 89 25.34 -3.94 -3.85
N GLU A 90 25.19 -3.81 -5.17
CA GLU A 90 26.29 -3.74 -6.12
C GLU A 90 25.92 -2.86 -7.32
N VAL A 91 26.92 -2.19 -7.89
CA VAL A 91 26.80 -1.47 -9.16
C VAL A 91 27.58 -2.25 -10.21
N ASP A 92 26.86 -2.85 -11.17
CA ASP A 92 27.41 -3.66 -12.26
C ASP A 92 27.12 -3.00 -13.61
N GLY A 93 28.08 -2.23 -14.10
CA GLY A 93 28.01 -1.55 -15.40
C GLY A 93 26.85 -0.56 -15.48
N ASP A 94 25.85 -0.88 -16.30
CA ASP A 94 24.63 -0.08 -16.51
C ASP A 94 23.44 -0.57 -15.69
N THR A 95 23.68 -1.46 -14.72
CA THR A 95 22.66 -2.01 -13.81
C THR A 95 23.10 -1.88 -12.35
N VAL A 96 22.13 -1.84 -11.46
CA VAL A 96 22.35 -2.01 -10.02
C VAL A 96 21.65 -3.28 -9.56
N GLU A 97 22.34 -4.06 -8.74
CA GLU A 97 21.72 -5.10 -7.93
C GLU A 97 21.32 -4.46 -6.60
N CYS A 98 20.08 -4.65 -6.18
CA CYS A 98 19.52 -3.97 -5.03
C CYS A 98 18.52 -4.86 -4.28
N ALA A 99 18.30 -4.56 -3.01
CA ALA A 99 17.23 -5.15 -2.21
C ALA A 99 16.08 -4.14 -2.09
N LEU A 100 14.84 -4.57 -2.35
CA LEU A 100 13.66 -3.70 -2.23
C LEU A 100 13.48 -3.24 -0.77
N ASP A 101 13.31 -1.94 -0.54
CA ASP A 101 13.23 -1.35 0.81
C ASP A 101 11.78 -1.16 1.30
N ASN A 102 10.83 -1.02 0.36
CA ASN A 102 9.43 -0.78 0.69
C ASN A 102 8.55 -2.03 0.48
N LEU A 103 7.51 -2.15 1.30
CA LEU A 103 6.40 -3.05 1.03
C LEU A 103 5.52 -2.45 -0.07
N PRO A 104 5.31 -3.14 -1.22
CA PRO A 104 4.41 -2.64 -2.25
C PRO A 104 2.97 -2.57 -1.74
N PHE A 105 2.24 -1.53 -2.12
CA PHE A 105 0.81 -1.41 -1.84
C PHE A 105 -0.03 -2.38 -2.66
N GLY A 106 0.45 -2.76 -3.86
CA GLY A 106 -0.20 -3.71 -4.73
C GLY A 106 -0.47 -5.02 -4.00
N THR A 107 -1.71 -5.50 -4.09
CA THR A 107 -2.15 -6.68 -3.33
C THR A 107 -1.97 -7.99 -4.08
N HIS A 108 -1.72 -7.93 -5.39
CA HIS A 108 -1.54 -9.08 -6.27
C HIS A 108 -0.16 -9.02 -6.93
N THR A 109 0.87 -8.90 -6.09
CA THR A 109 2.27 -8.98 -6.51
C THR A 109 3.06 -9.91 -5.60
N ARG A 110 4.08 -10.57 -6.14
CA ARG A 110 5.06 -11.35 -5.39
C ARG A 110 6.19 -10.50 -4.83
N LEU A 111 6.33 -9.25 -5.28
CA LEU A 111 7.33 -8.33 -4.73
C LEU A 111 7.11 -8.13 -3.23
N LEU A 112 8.15 -8.35 -2.44
CA LEU A 112 8.21 -8.15 -1.01
C LEU A 112 9.46 -7.35 -0.63
N PRO A 113 9.47 -6.71 0.55
CA PRO A 113 10.69 -6.15 1.09
C PRO A 113 11.81 -7.20 1.08
N ASN A 114 13.03 -6.73 0.82
CA ASN A 114 14.26 -7.50 0.71
C ASN A 114 14.38 -8.40 -0.53
N ASP A 115 13.40 -8.41 -1.44
CA ASP A 115 13.58 -9.08 -2.73
C ASP A 115 14.76 -8.46 -3.48
N LEU A 116 15.64 -9.33 -4.00
CA LEU A 116 16.76 -8.89 -4.82
C LEU A 116 16.30 -8.61 -6.25
N LEU A 117 16.62 -7.41 -6.72
CA LEU A 117 16.22 -6.90 -8.02
C LEU A 117 17.44 -6.40 -8.77
N ARG A 118 17.44 -6.62 -10.09
CA ARG A 118 18.42 -6.03 -11.01
C ARG A 118 17.74 -4.91 -11.81
N ILE A 119 18.15 -3.67 -11.59
CA ILE A 119 17.50 -2.49 -12.16
C ILE A 119 18.48 -1.77 -13.08
N PRO A 120 18.14 -1.51 -14.36
CA PRO A 120 18.97 -0.67 -15.22
C PRO A 120 19.07 0.76 -14.68
N LEU A 121 20.24 1.39 -14.78
CA LEU A 121 20.44 2.79 -14.37
C LEU A 121 19.47 3.75 -15.08
N SER A 122 19.08 3.41 -16.31
CA SER A 122 18.08 4.15 -17.10
C SER A 122 16.66 4.13 -16.54
N HIS A 123 16.37 3.22 -15.61
CA HIS A 123 15.07 3.06 -14.95
C HIS A 123 15.00 3.73 -13.58
N LEU A 124 16.10 4.30 -13.10
CA LEU A 124 16.13 5.00 -11.82
C LEU A 124 15.50 6.39 -11.94
N ILE A 125 14.65 6.74 -10.97
CA ILE A 125 13.89 8.00 -10.87
C ILE A 125 14.24 8.81 -9.61
N GLY A 126 15.31 8.41 -8.94
CA GLY A 126 15.80 9.03 -7.72
C GLY A 126 17.00 8.28 -7.17
N THR A 127 17.90 9.02 -6.55
CA THR A 127 19.06 8.49 -5.81
C THR A 127 19.12 9.16 -4.44
N GLY A 128 19.77 8.52 -3.48
CA GLY A 128 19.94 9.01 -2.13
C GLY A 128 21.27 8.54 -1.53
N ALA A 129 21.65 9.17 -0.42
CA ALA A 129 22.88 8.83 0.27
C ALA A 129 22.89 7.37 0.74
N PRO A 130 24.08 6.75 0.90
CA PRO A 130 24.18 5.43 1.48
C PRO A 130 23.58 5.34 2.88
N VAL A 131 22.93 4.21 3.16
CA VAL A 131 22.43 3.91 4.51
C VAL A 131 23.61 3.82 5.50
N PRO A 132 23.52 4.43 6.71
CA PRO A 132 24.65 4.47 7.64
C PRO A 132 25.20 3.11 8.09
N ASP A 133 24.33 2.11 8.24
CA ASP A 133 24.65 0.79 8.80
C ASP A 133 24.56 -0.31 7.73
N PHE A 134 25.17 -0.09 6.56
CA PHE A 134 25.06 -1.00 5.42
C PHE A 134 25.58 -2.42 5.69
N ASP A 135 26.67 -2.56 6.46
CA ASP A 135 27.20 -3.88 6.83
C ASP A 135 26.22 -4.67 7.71
N ASP A 136 25.52 -3.99 8.63
CA ASP A 136 24.48 -4.60 9.46
C ASP A 136 23.27 -5.00 8.61
N PHE A 137 22.92 -4.20 7.60
CA PHE A 137 21.88 -4.53 6.62
C PHE A 137 22.26 -5.78 5.80
N LEU A 138 23.51 -5.90 5.34
CA LEU A 138 23.98 -7.11 4.65
C LEU A 138 23.93 -8.35 5.56
N ALA A 139 24.32 -8.21 6.82
CA ALA A 139 24.22 -9.28 7.81
C ALA A 139 22.75 -9.68 8.07
N PHE A 140 21.85 -8.71 8.11
CA PHE A 140 20.40 -8.95 8.20
C PHE A 140 19.89 -9.71 6.98
N LEU A 141 20.21 -9.27 5.75
CA LEU A 141 19.78 -9.94 4.52
C LEU A 141 20.27 -11.39 4.47
N ALA A 142 21.55 -11.63 4.78
CA ALA A 142 22.10 -12.98 4.80
C ALA A 142 21.38 -13.89 5.82
N LYS A 143 21.00 -13.34 6.98
CA LYS A 143 20.21 -14.06 7.99
C LYS A 143 18.78 -14.31 7.51
N TRP A 144 18.15 -13.32 6.89
CA TRP A 144 16.80 -13.40 6.33
C TRP A 144 16.73 -14.48 5.24
N GLU A 145 17.69 -14.50 4.33
CA GLU A 145 17.77 -15.52 3.26
C GLU A 145 18.01 -16.94 3.78
N ALA A 146 18.68 -17.08 4.92
CA ALA A 146 18.95 -18.35 5.55
C ALA A 146 17.82 -18.84 6.48
N ASP A 147 16.77 -18.03 6.70
CA ASP A 147 15.69 -18.35 7.64
C ASP A 147 14.71 -19.38 7.03
N PRO A 148 14.63 -20.61 7.56
CA PRO A 148 13.73 -21.63 7.03
C PRO A 148 12.25 -21.30 7.26
N GLU A 149 11.93 -20.42 8.21
CA GLU A 149 10.55 -19.98 8.48
C GLU A 149 10.08 -18.92 7.47
N ASN A 150 10.99 -18.35 6.69
CA ASN A 150 10.72 -17.33 5.68
C ASN A 150 11.30 -17.75 4.31
N PRO A 151 10.83 -18.87 3.71
CA PRO A 151 11.39 -19.35 2.46
C PRO A 151 11.22 -18.30 1.37
N ARG A 152 12.33 -17.93 0.73
CA ARG A 152 12.34 -16.98 -0.37
C ARG A 152 11.44 -17.50 -1.48
N THR A 153 10.42 -16.71 -1.82
CA THR A 153 9.60 -16.95 -3.00
C THR A 153 10.22 -16.16 -4.15
N ASP A 154 10.37 -16.79 -5.31
CA ASP A 154 10.81 -16.07 -6.51
C ASP A 154 9.80 -14.95 -6.81
N PRO A 155 10.22 -13.67 -6.82
CA PRO A 155 9.33 -12.55 -7.09
C PRO A 155 8.71 -12.61 -8.49
N THR A 156 9.21 -13.45 -9.40
CA THR A 156 8.67 -13.65 -10.75
C THR A 156 7.75 -14.86 -10.86
N SER A 157 7.54 -15.61 -9.77
CA SER A 157 6.67 -16.79 -9.79
C SER A 157 5.19 -16.43 -10.05
N PRO A 158 4.43 -17.26 -10.78
CA PRO A 158 3.04 -16.96 -11.11
C PRO A 158 2.16 -16.68 -9.88
N LEU A 159 1.16 -15.81 -10.08
CA LEU A 159 0.09 -15.52 -9.13
C LEU A 159 -1.25 -16.04 -9.64
N ASP A 160 -2.06 -16.55 -8.72
CA ASP A 160 -3.46 -16.87 -8.98
C ASP A 160 -4.26 -15.56 -9.01
N PRO A 161 -4.96 -15.22 -10.12
CA PRO A 161 -5.84 -14.05 -10.18
C PRO A 161 -6.98 -14.08 -9.17
N LEU A 162 -7.33 -15.26 -8.63
CA LEU A 162 -8.40 -15.44 -7.65
C LEU A 162 -7.88 -15.51 -6.21
N ALA A 163 -6.57 -15.31 -5.99
CA ALA A 163 -6.00 -15.28 -4.65
C ALA A 163 -6.65 -14.18 -3.81
N ALA A 164 -6.67 -14.39 -2.49
CA ALA A 164 -6.98 -13.30 -1.57
C ALA A 164 -5.94 -12.18 -1.72
N PRO A 165 -6.34 -10.90 -1.60
CA PRO A 165 -5.39 -9.80 -1.67
C PRO A 165 -4.38 -9.91 -0.53
N ARG A 166 -3.10 -9.63 -0.82
CA ARG A 166 -2.09 -9.49 0.22
C ARG A 166 -2.40 -8.26 1.08
N LEU A 167 -2.41 -8.46 2.39
CA LEU A 167 -2.58 -7.42 3.41
C LEU A 167 -1.35 -7.35 4.31
N ARG A 168 -1.27 -6.29 5.12
CA ARG A 168 -0.39 -6.31 6.30
C ARG A 168 -0.90 -7.32 7.32
N SER A 169 0.00 -7.85 8.14
CA SER A 169 -0.33 -8.89 9.12
C SER A 169 -1.41 -8.46 10.12
N ASP A 170 -1.36 -7.20 10.57
CA ASP A 170 -2.34 -6.61 11.50
C ASP A 170 -3.75 -6.53 10.89
N GLN A 171 -3.84 -6.19 9.60
CA GLN A 171 -5.10 -6.16 8.84
C GLN A 171 -5.62 -7.57 8.56
N GLN A 172 -4.73 -8.47 8.15
CA GLN A 172 -5.06 -9.87 7.89
C GLN A 172 -5.66 -10.53 9.13
N GLU A 173 -5.04 -10.34 10.30
CA GLU A 173 -5.52 -10.89 11.57
C GLU A 173 -6.95 -10.43 11.89
N VAL A 174 -7.25 -9.14 11.69
CA VAL A 174 -8.60 -8.58 11.92
C VAL A 174 -9.62 -9.21 10.97
N CYS A 175 -9.32 -9.27 9.67
CA CYS A 175 -10.22 -9.87 8.68
C CYS A 175 -10.48 -11.36 8.95
N GLU A 176 -9.43 -12.14 9.24
CA GLU A 176 -9.54 -13.57 9.54
C GLU A 176 -10.34 -13.84 10.80
N ARG A 177 -10.07 -13.10 11.89
CA ARG A 177 -10.79 -13.21 13.17
C ARG A 177 -12.29 -13.01 12.99
N LEU A 178 -12.69 -12.13 12.07
CA LEU A 178 -14.08 -11.77 11.83
C LEU A 178 -14.73 -12.56 10.69
N GLY A 179 -13.96 -13.36 9.95
CA GLY A 179 -14.42 -13.98 8.71
C GLY A 179 -14.82 -12.96 7.64
N ALA A 180 -14.29 -11.73 7.71
CA ALA A 180 -14.62 -10.65 6.80
C ALA A 180 -13.78 -10.78 5.52
N ARG A 181 -14.42 -10.62 4.36
CA ARG A 181 -13.70 -10.52 3.09
C ARG A 181 -12.95 -9.19 3.05
N ALA A 182 -11.63 -9.25 2.96
CA ALA A 182 -10.79 -8.07 3.00
C ALA A 182 -10.99 -7.17 1.78
N GLU A 183 -11.07 -5.86 2.02
CA GLU A 183 -11.05 -4.82 1.00
C GLU A 183 -9.85 -3.92 1.29
N PRO A 184 -8.67 -4.22 0.71
CA PRO A 184 -7.43 -3.54 1.01
C PRO A 184 -7.58 -2.02 0.93
N PRO A 185 -7.07 -1.27 1.91
CA PRO A 185 -7.19 0.18 1.89
C PRO A 185 -6.35 0.77 0.76
N TRP A 186 -6.90 1.74 0.04
CA TRP A 186 -6.08 2.64 -0.77
C TRP A 186 -5.62 3.82 0.11
N PRO A 187 -4.33 3.94 0.48
CA PRO A 187 -3.89 4.92 1.47
C PRO A 187 -4.16 6.38 1.11
N LEU A 188 -4.28 6.67 -0.20
CA LEU A 188 -4.56 7.99 -0.75
C LEU A 188 -6.06 8.26 -0.92
N GLY A 189 -6.91 7.25 -0.69
CA GLY A 189 -8.35 7.40 -0.66
C GLY A 189 -8.79 8.28 0.51
N SER A 190 -9.82 9.11 0.28
CA SER A 190 -10.31 10.04 1.28
C SER A 190 -11.36 9.39 2.20
N GLY A 191 -11.53 9.96 3.38
CA GLY A 191 -12.65 9.69 4.28
C GLY A 191 -12.87 10.88 5.21
N LEU A 192 -13.79 10.72 6.18
CA LEU A 192 -14.10 11.75 7.16
C LEU A 192 -13.39 11.47 8.49
N LEU A 193 -12.63 12.45 8.96
CA LEU A 193 -11.96 12.41 10.26
C LEU A 193 -12.46 13.55 11.14
N ALA A 194 -12.99 13.24 12.33
CA ALA A 194 -13.40 14.27 13.28
C ALA A 194 -12.18 15.02 13.82
N LYS A 195 -12.31 16.33 14.03
CA LYS A 195 -11.18 17.20 14.41
C LYS A 195 -10.60 16.92 15.79
N ASN A 196 -11.31 16.16 16.63
CA ASN A 196 -10.86 15.75 17.97
C ASN A 196 -10.19 14.37 18.00
N VAL A 197 -10.03 13.69 16.84
CA VAL A 197 -9.23 12.47 16.78
C VAL A 197 -7.74 12.85 16.84
N THR A 198 -7.08 12.38 17.90
CA THR A 198 -5.66 12.64 18.17
C THR A 198 -4.98 11.36 18.65
N PRO A 199 -3.64 11.28 18.69
CA PRO A 199 -2.97 10.10 19.21
C PRO A 199 -3.23 9.82 20.70
N GLN A 200 -3.86 10.76 21.42
CA GLN A 200 -4.23 10.64 22.83
C GLN A 200 -5.72 10.31 23.04
N SER A 201 -6.52 10.24 21.97
CA SER A 201 -7.94 9.91 22.08
C SER A 201 -8.12 8.53 22.71
N LEU A 202 -8.76 8.47 23.87
CA LEU A 202 -8.93 7.22 24.62
C LEU A 202 -10.01 6.30 24.04
N LEU A 203 -10.92 6.89 23.25
CA LEU A 203 -12.06 6.24 22.67
C LEU A 203 -12.23 6.73 21.23
N VAL A 204 -12.04 5.83 20.27
CA VAL A 204 -12.13 6.12 18.84
C VAL A 204 -13.13 5.16 18.21
N TYR A 205 -14.04 5.71 17.42
CA TYR A 205 -15.03 4.99 16.64
C TYR A 205 -14.67 5.09 15.17
N GLY A 206 -14.93 4.02 14.42
CA GLY A 206 -14.85 4.04 12.98
C GLY A 206 -15.98 3.23 12.37
N ALA A 207 -16.48 3.67 11.22
CA ALA A 207 -17.46 2.94 10.43
C ALA A 207 -17.14 3.12 8.94
N ARG A 208 -17.35 2.06 8.15
CA ARG A 208 -17.20 2.08 6.70
C ARG A 208 -18.57 2.00 6.03
N PHE A 209 -18.96 3.12 5.42
CA PHE A 209 -20.15 3.25 4.59
C PHE A 209 -19.82 2.96 3.12
N PRO A 210 -20.82 2.86 2.22
CA PRO A 210 -20.55 2.72 0.80
C PRO A 210 -19.66 3.86 0.27
N ALA A 211 -18.63 3.49 -0.48
CA ALA A 211 -17.73 4.43 -1.12
C ALA A 211 -18.44 5.26 -2.21
N ASP A 212 -17.94 6.48 -2.44
CA ASP A 212 -18.44 7.39 -3.48
C ASP A 212 -17.28 7.76 -4.42
N GLU A 213 -17.35 7.27 -5.65
CA GLU A 213 -16.35 7.52 -6.70
C GLU A 213 -16.24 9.02 -7.02
N GLU A 214 -17.36 9.74 -7.12
CA GLU A 214 -17.36 11.17 -7.47
C GLU A 214 -16.60 12.01 -6.44
N ARG A 215 -16.63 11.55 -5.18
CA ARG A 215 -15.95 12.19 -4.05
C ARG A 215 -14.56 11.63 -3.76
N ARG A 216 -14.15 10.55 -4.44
CA ARG A 216 -12.95 9.76 -4.11
C ARG A 216 -12.93 9.33 -2.64
N ASP A 217 -14.10 9.00 -2.12
CA ASP A 217 -14.33 8.62 -0.74
C ASP A 217 -14.28 7.09 -0.61
N THR A 218 -13.53 6.62 0.38
CA THR A 218 -13.39 5.21 0.75
C THR A 218 -14.55 4.71 1.63
N GLY A 219 -15.41 5.63 2.07
CA GLY A 219 -16.53 5.39 2.96
C GLY A 219 -16.16 5.39 4.45
N TRP A 220 -14.88 5.55 4.78
CA TRP A 220 -14.42 5.57 6.16
C TRP A 220 -14.78 6.88 6.87
N VAL A 221 -15.43 6.74 8.01
CA VAL A 221 -15.73 7.83 8.94
C VAL A 221 -15.16 7.48 10.30
N VAL A 222 -14.32 8.36 10.86
CA VAL A 222 -13.64 8.15 12.14
C VAL A 222 -13.87 9.34 13.06
N PHE A 223 -14.23 9.06 14.31
CA PHE A 223 -14.50 10.08 15.32
C PHE A 223 -14.14 9.60 16.73
N ALA A 224 -14.13 10.49 17.72
CA ALA A 224 -13.69 10.18 19.06
C ALA A 224 -14.63 10.76 20.14
N GLU A 225 -14.55 10.17 21.34
CA GLU A 225 -15.16 10.63 22.60
C GLU A 225 -16.69 10.60 22.72
N ASN A 226 -17.43 10.58 21.60
CA ASN A 226 -18.88 10.51 21.56
C ASN A 226 -19.31 9.54 20.45
N ASP A 227 -20.17 8.57 20.77
CA ASP A 227 -20.68 7.55 19.84
C ASP A 227 -21.77 8.08 18.89
N ASP A 228 -22.33 9.26 19.15
CA ASP A 228 -23.32 9.91 18.30
C ASP A 228 -22.66 10.78 17.22
N PHE A 229 -22.67 10.25 15.98
CA PHE A 229 -22.17 10.92 14.78
C PHE A 229 -22.81 12.30 14.56
N GLU A 230 -24.11 12.47 14.78
CA GLU A 230 -24.78 13.76 14.57
C GLU A 230 -24.28 14.81 15.56
N THR A 231 -24.09 14.39 16.82
CA THR A 231 -23.55 15.26 17.86
C THR A 231 -22.12 15.68 17.53
N VAL A 232 -21.25 14.74 17.14
CA VAL A 232 -19.87 15.03 16.72
C VAL A 232 -19.86 15.99 15.52
N SER A 233 -20.70 15.75 14.51
CA SER A 233 -20.80 16.60 13.32
C SER A 233 -21.15 18.06 13.66
N LYS A 234 -22.09 18.27 14.59
CA LYS A 234 -22.54 19.61 15.00
C LYS A 234 -21.57 20.32 15.96
N THR A 235 -20.86 19.57 16.80
CA THR A 235 -20.05 20.15 17.90
C THR A 235 -18.56 20.23 17.60
N VAL A 236 -18.01 19.21 16.95
CA VAL A 236 -16.57 19.10 16.61
C VAL A 236 -16.36 19.38 15.12
N GLY A 237 -17.20 18.76 14.29
CA GLY A 237 -17.09 18.77 12.84
C GLY A 237 -16.01 17.83 12.30
N PHE A 238 -16.04 17.62 10.98
CA PHE A 238 -15.16 16.71 10.26
C PHE A 238 -14.26 17.45 9.27
N THR A 239 -13.15 16.81 8.93
CA THR A 239 -12.29 17.16 7.80
C THR A 239 -12.19 15.99 6.85
N VAL A 240 -12.06 16.28 5.56
CA VAL A 240 -11.65 15.28 4.58
C VAL A 240 -10.17 14.98 4.82
N ALA A 241 -9.85 13.71 5.03
CA ALA A 241 -8.51 13.24 5.33
C ALA A 241 -8.24 11.97 4.51
N THR A 242 -7.00 11.77 4.08
CA THR A 242 -6.62 10.48 3.48
C THR A 242 -6.55 9.39 4.55
N LEU A 243 -6.65 8.12 4.17
CA LEU A 243 -6.43 7.02 5.14
C LEU A 243 -5.03 7.08 5.76
N GLN A 244 -4.04 7.60 5.04
CA GLN A 244 -2.70 7.88 5.57
C GLN A 244 -2.74 8.96 6.67
N ASP A 245 -3.52 10.03 6.48
CA ASP A 245 -3.69 11.08 7.50
C ASP A 245 -4.42 10.53 8.74
N MET A 246 -5.42 9.63 8.54
CA MET A 246 -6.10 8.95 9.64
C MET A 246 -5.14 8.06 10.44
N TYR A 247 -4.24 7.33 9.77
CA TYR A 247 -3.18 6.56 10.42
C TYR A 247 -2.25 7.46 11.24
N GLN A 248 -1.87 8.62 10.71
CA GLN A 248 -1.04 9.59 11.45
C GLN A 248 -1.78 10.19 12.66
N ALA A 249 -3.07 10.45 12.52
CA ALA A 249 -3.91 10.98 13.60
C ALA A 249 -4.10 9.96 14.72
N HIS A 250 -4.31 8.68 14.40
CA HIS A 250 -4.42 7.61 15.40
C HIS A 250 -4.01 6.24 14.83
N PRO A 251 -2.75 5.78 15.04
CA PRO A 251 -2.21 4.58 14.40
C PRO A 251 -3.00 3.29 14.60
N ALA A 252 -3.72 3.15 15.72
CA ALA A 252 -4.50 1.95 16.01
C ALA A 252 -5.75 1.77 15.13
N ILE A 253 -6.08 2.74 14.25
CA ILE A 253 -7.14 2.61 13.24
C ILE A 253 -6.71 1.63 12.12
N TRP A 254 -5.42 1.60 11.80
CA TRP A 254 -4.91 0.95 10.59
C TRP A 254 -5.21 -0.55 10.43
N PRO A 255 -5.24 -1.36 11.51
CA PRO A 255 -5.64 -2.77 11.40
C PRO A 255 -7.08 -2.95 10.87
N TYR A 256 -7.94 -1.95 11.03
CA TYR A 256 -9.38 -2.06 10.73
C TYR A 256 -9.75 -1.53 9.34
N VAL A 257 -8.87 -0.76 8.68
CA VAL A 257 -9.21 -0.09 7.41
C VAL A 257 -9.38 -1.03 6.21
N ALA A 258 -8.98 -2.30 6.36
CA ALA A 258 -9.17 -3.36 5.37
C ALA A 258 -10.54 -4.06 5.48
N LEU A 259 -11.36 -3.72 6.49
CA LEU A 259 -12.71 -4.27 6.62
C LEU A 259 -13.62 -3.73 5.50
N PRO A 260 -14.52 -4.56 4.95
CA PRO A 260 -15.38 -4.15 3.85
C PRO A 260 -16.45 -3.16 4.33
N THR A 261 -17.18 -2.57 3.37
CA THR A 261 -18.36 -1.75 3.66
C THR A 261 -19.33 -2.49 4.58
N GLY A 262 -19.93 -1.79 5.55
CA GLY A 262 -20.86 -2.35 6.54
C GLY A 262 -20.17 -2.86 7.80
N TRP A 263 -18.92 -2.49 8.04
CA TRP A 263 -18.20 -2.79 9.29
C TRP A 263 -17.81 -1.51 10.02
N GLY A 264 -17.74 -1.61 11.35
CA GLY A 264 -17.29 -0.56 12.23
C GLY A 264 -16.47 -1.13 13.39
N PHE A 265 -15.80 -0.24 14.10
CA PHE A 265 -14.96 -0.57 15.25
C PHE A 265 -15.08 0.48 16.35
N THR A 266 -14.76 0.05 17.57
CA THR A 266 -14.56 0.90 18.74
C THR A 266 -13.22 0.54 19.38
N LEU A 267 -12.30 1.49 19.40
CA LEU A 267 -11.00 1.38 20.07
C LEU A 267 -11.12 2.06 21.42
N ALA A 268 -10.92 1.31 22.51
CA ALA A 268 -10.90 1.83 23.86
C ALA A 268 -9.57 1.47 24.54
N ALA A 269 -8.95 2.46 25.19
CA ALA A 269 -7.66 2.27 25.84
C ALA A 269 -7.70 1.17 26.92
N GLY A 270 -6.85 0.14 26.77
CA GLY A 270 -6.68 -0.91 27.78
C GLY A 270 -7.76 -2.00 27.76
N THR A 271 -8.61 -2.06 26.74
CA THR A 271 -9.58 -3.14 26.53
C THR A 271 -9.41 -3.78 25.15
N GLU A 272 -10.05 -4.93 24.95
CA GLU A 272 -10.21 -5.50 23.62
C GLU A 272 -11.01 -4.52 22.75
N HIS A 273 -10.59 -4.34 21.50
CA HIS A 273 -11.30 -3.48 20.55
C HIS A 273 -12.56 -4.20 20.08
N ASP A 274 -13.68 -3.47 20.07
CA ASP A 274 -14.94 -4.02 19.55
C ASP A 274 -15.00 -3.81 18.03
N VAL A 275 -15.50 -4.81 17.31
CA VAL A 275 -15.66 -4.76 15.85
C VAL A 275 -17.01 -5.37 15.51
N TYR A 276 -17.84 -4.61 14.81
CA TYR A 276 -19.26 -4.91 14.65
C TYR A 276 -19.75 -4.59 13.24
N PRO A 277 -20.81 -5.27 12.76
CA PRO A 277 -21.52 -4.86 11.55
C PRO A 277 -22.24 -3.53 11.79
N VAL A 278 -22.20 -2.65 10.79
CA VAL A 278 -22.91 -1.38 10.76
C VAL A 278 -24.15 -1.54 9.90
N GLU A 279 -25.31 -1.16 10.44
CA GLU A 279 -26.54 -1.09 9.65
C GLU A 279 -26.43 0.07 8.67
N ILE A 280 -26.48 -0.24 7.38
CA ILE A 280 -26.52 0.74 6.29
C ILE A 280 -27.97 0.76 5.81
N GLU A 281 -28.68 1.86 6.10
CA GLU A 281 -30.00 2.09 5.52
C GLU A 281 -29.84 2.51 4.05
N ASP A 282 -30.62 1.89 3.15
CA ASP A 282 -30.67 2.19 1.71
C ASP A 282 -31.27 3.58 1.38
#